data_AF-A0A7K4IN09-F1
#
_entry.id   AF-A0A7K4IN09-F1
#
_cell.length_a   1.000
_cell.length_b   1.000
_cell.length_c   1.000
_cell.angle_alpha   90.00
_cell.angle_beta   90.00
_cell.angle_gamma   90.00
#
_symmetry.space_group_name_H-M   'P 1'
#
loop_
_entity.id
_entity.type
_entity.pdbx_description
1 polymer ?
#
loop_
_entity_poly.entity_id
_entity_poly.type
_entity_poly.pdbx_seq_one_letter_code
_entity_poly.pdbx_strand_id
1 'polypeptide(L)'
;MKRESAQTALQGTDELTSLTNIINQGEQNCKNCRPLTPLTCIASCKIWEQKNELRTLYEKMKNPNFMINLLNTLKNKRRLQILDLISKSKQSVPRLQKELKISGYYHSQQTIAKEYLMPLINVGLAKENENLYSSTLFGCQLKEITKNHHDIDDILPAHSECYEEIVLDMMLTKSRTYEDFEGVVPTKSIARTLNRLQKANLVQTTKENDYIFFFRTKRDLHKAEFSPTEERIYQNIPEGGISARKLCEKTKISLRRTYKYLRRLKGKKLVFTRKKPKVYMLTTKGIQLATMLKELHDLALEVFTIVAQTINNN
;
A
#
# COMPACT_ATOMS: atom_id res chain seq x y z
N MET A 1 32.29 -2.02 -40.44
CA MET A 1 32.23 -1.82 -38.98
C MET A 1 30.83 -1.31 -38.65
N LYS A 2 29.88 -2.14 -38.18
CA LYS A 2 29.56 -2.44 -36.75
C LYS A 2 29.55 -1.15 -35.90
N ARG A 3 28.47 -0.73 -35.21
CA ARG A 3 27.24 -1.39 -34.71
C ARG A 3 26.13 -0.35 -34.45
N GLU A 4 24.89 -0.80 -34.59
CA GLU A 4 23.66 -0.22 -34.02
C GLU A 4 23.67 -0.27 -32.48
N SER A 5 22.97 0.66 -31.82
CA SER A 5 22.51 0.49 -30.44
C SER A 5 21.04 0.91 -30.30
N ALA A 6 20.17 -0.09 -30.38
CA ALA A 6 18.85 -0.10 -29.77
C ALA A 6 18.78 -1.33 -28.86
N GLN A 7 18.41 -1.17 -27.59
CA GLN A 7 17.90 -2.23 -26.70
C GLN A 7 17.20 -1.54 -25.50
N THR A 8 15.85 -1.54 -25.45
CA THR A 8 14.93 -2.44 -24.68
C THR A 8 15.16 -2.39 -23.17
N ALA A 9 14.22 -1.88 -22.34
CA ALA A 9 12.89 -2.38 -21.96
C ALA A 9 12.90 -3.42 -20.82
N LEU A 10 12.07 -3.15 -19.82
CA LEU A 10 11.46 -4.04 -18.81
C LEU A 10 12.35 -5.10 -18.13
N GLN A 11 12.70 -4.82 -16.87
CA GLN A 11 13.04 -5.85 -15.88
C GLN A 11 12.09 -5.68 -14.68
N GLY A 12 11.13 -6.59 -14.55
CA GLY A 12 10.16 -6.61 -13.46
C GLY A 12 9.41 -7.94 -13.33
N THR A 13 9.91 -9.02 -13.93
CA THR A 13 9.17 -10.29 -14.05
C THR A 13 9.95 -11.53 -13.61
N ASP A 14 11.23 -11.43 -13.25
CA ASP A 14 12.08 -12.62 -13.12
C ASP A 14 11.95 -13.35 -11.75
N GLU A 15 11.52 -12.69 -10.67
CA GLU A 15 11.41 -13.31 -9.34
C GLU A 15 10.06 -13.99 -9.06
N LEU A 16 8.95 -13.47 -9.60
CA LEU A 16 7.60 -14.06 -9.47
C LEU A 16 7.52 -15.45 -10.12
N THR A 17 8.32 -15.70 -11.17
CA THR A 17 8.46 -17.00 -11.81
C THR A 17 8.89 -18.11 -10.83
N SER A 18 9.44 -17.78 -9.66
CA SER A 18 10.05 -18.76 -8.75
C SER A 18 9.03 -19.70 -8.07
N LEU A 19 7.92 -19.22 -7.46
CA LEU A 19 7.03 -20.14 -6.71
C LEU A 19 6.27 -21.07 -7.66
N THR A 20 5.72 -20.48 -8.71
CA THR A 20 4.90 -21.17 -9.71
C THR A 20 5.71 -22.23 -10.42
N ASN A 21 6.98 -21.93 -10.74
CA ASN A 21 7.91 -22.94 -11.26
C ASN A 21 8.23 -24.02 -10.23
N ILE A 22 8.47 -23.68 -8.96
CA ILE A 22 8.72 -24.65 -7.89
C ILE A 22 7.53 -25.61 -7.73
N ILE A 23 6.29 -25.10 -7.75
CA ILE A 23 5.07 -25.90 -7.62
C ILE A 23 4.89 -26.80 -8.83
N ASN A 24 4.95 -26.24 -10.04
CA ASN A 24 4.77 -27.00 -11.29
C ASN A 24 5.83 -28.09 -11.45
N GLN A 25 7.10 -27.76 -11.17
CA GLN A 25 8.19 -28.73 -11.18
C GLN A 25 7.98 -29.81 -10.12
N GLY A 26 7.54 -29.43 -8.92
CA GLY A 26 7.15 -30.37 -7.86
C GLY A 26 6.04 -31.32 -8.30
N GLU A 27 5.02 -30.83 -9.01
CA GLU A 27 3.95 -31.69 -9.52
C GLU A 27 4.43 -32.69 -10.57
N GLN A 28 5.23 -32.25 -11.54
CA GLN A 28 5.80 -33.14 -12.55
C GLN A 28 6.70 -34.20 -11.91
N ASN A 29 7.51 -33.80 -10.93
CA ASN A 29 8.35 -34.72 -10.17
C ASN A 29 7.51 -35.72 -9.37
N CYS A 30 6.39 -35.30 -8.77
CA CYS A 30 5.45 -36.20 -8.09
C CYS A 30 4.80 -37.20 -9.04
N LYS A 31 4.36 -36.79 -10.23
CA LYS A 31 3.73 -37.67 -11.23
C LYS A 31 4.66 -38.80 -11.67
N ASN A 32 5.96 -38.51 -11.72
CA ASN A 32 6.99 -39.47 -12.09
C ASN A 32 7.57 -40.24 -10.86
N CYS A 33 7.14 -39.92 -9.65
CA CYS A 33 7.63 -40.53 -8.42
C CYS A 33 6.96 -41.91 -8.20
N ARG A 34 7.77 -42.92 -7.88
CA ARG A 34 7.30 -44.26 -7.48
C ARG A 34 7.77 -44.56 -6.05
N PRO A 35 7.12 -43.99 -5.02
CA PRO A 35 7.52 -44.26 -3.65
C PRO A 35 7.24 -45.72 -3.29
N LEU A 36 8.10 -46.30 -2.44
CA LEU A 36 7.89 -47.68 -1.95
C LEU A 36 6.58 -47.81 -1.16
N THR A 37 6.20 -46.75 -0.43
CA THR A 37 4.92 -46.63 0.29
C THR A 37 4.46 -45.17 0.38
N PRO A 38 3.16 -44.89 0.61
CA PRO A 38 2.70 -43.53 0.90
C PRO A 38 3.41 -42.90 2.11
N LEU A 39 3.76 -43.70 3.12
CA LEU A 39 4.48 -43.26 4.32
C LEU A 39 5.88 -42.74 4.03
N THR A 40 6.60 -43.32 3.06
CA THR A 40 7.92 -42.80 2.66
C THR A 40 7.82 -41.43 1.99
N CYS A 41 6.73 -41.18 1.26
CA CYS A 41 6.46 -39.84 0.71
C CYS A 41 6.18 -38.82 1.83
N ILE A 42 5.32 -39.17 2.80
CA ILE A 42 4.97 -38.28 3.92
C ILE A 42 6.19 -37.97 4.80
N ALA A 43 6.98 -38.99 5.15
CA ALA A 43 8.06 -38.86 6.12
C ALA A 43 9.33 -38.20 5.57
N SER A 44 9.57 -38.26 4.25
CA SER A 44 10.89 -37.91 3.69
C SER A 44 10.86 -37.16 2.36
N CYS A 45 9.69 -36.92 1.75
CA CYS A 45 9.61 -36.18 0.50
C CYS A 45 9.50 -34.67 0.75
N LYS A 46 10.53 -33.92 0.34
CA LYS A 46 10.54 -32.45 0.39
C LYS A 46 9.38 -31.84 -0.43
N ILE A 47 9.01 -32.45 -1.54
CA ILE A 47 7.89 -31.96 -2.37
C ILE A 47 6.56 -32.15 -1.64
N TRP A 48 6.40 -33.28 -0.95
CA TRP A 48 5.21 -33.51 -0.12
C TRP A 48 5.14 -32.49 1.02
N GLU A 49 6.25 -32.21 1.70
CA GLU A 49 6.33 -31.20 2.76
C GLU A 49 5.89 -29.82 2.24
N GLN A 50 6.40 -29.40 1.08
CA GLN A 50 6.03 -28.12 0.43
C GLN A 50 4.55 -28.08 0.04
N LYS A 51 4.00 -29.17 -0.52
CA LYS A 51 2.57 -29.26 -0.84
C LYS A 51 1.70 -29.19 0.41
N ASN A 52 2.10 -29.85 1.50
CA ASN A 52 1.37 -29.82 2.76
C ASN A 52 1.40 -28.42 3.40
N GLU A 53 2.53 -27.73 3.30
CA GLU A 53 2.68 -26.34 3.71
C GLU A 53 1.73 -25.41 2.94
N LEU A 54 1.66 -25.56 1.61
CA LEU A 54 0.75 -24.78 0.76
C LEU A 54 -0.74 -25.06 1.06
N ARG A 55 -1.11 -26.33 1.30
CA ARG A 55 -2.48 -26.68 1.73
C ARG A 55 -2.83 -26.00 3.05
N THR A 56 -1.91 -26.01 4.01
CA THR A 56 -2.11 -25.35 5.31
C THR A 56 -2.25 -23.83 5.15
N LEU A 57 -1.45 -23.24 4.25
CA LEU A 57 -1.57 -21.82 3.90
C LEU A 57 -2.92 -21.51 3.26
N TYR A 58 -3.39 -22.33 2.32
CA TYR A 58 -4.69 -22.14 1.68
C TYR A 58 -5.84 -22.11 2.68
N GLU A 59 -5.86 -23.00 3.67
CA GLU A 59 -6.87 -22.97 4.73
C GLU A 59 -6.83 -21.66 5.53
N LYS A 60 -5.65 -21.09 5.76
CA LYS A 60 -5.50 -19.78 6.42
C LYS A 60 -6.00 -18.64 5.52
N MET A 61 -5.76 -18.73 4.21
CA MET A 61 -6.14 -17.71 3.23
C MET A 61 -7.64 -17.65 2.97
N LYS A 62 -8.40 -18.70 3.26
CA LYS A 62 -9.88 -18.67 3.22
C LYS A 62 -10.48 -17.65 4.21
N ASN A 63 -9.73 -17.23 5.22
CA ASN A 63 -10.18 -16.18 6.12
C ASN A 63 -10.33 -14.85 5.34
N PRO A 64 -11.51 -14.21 5.32
CA PRO A 64 -11.70 -12.95 4.60
C PRO A 64 -10.77 -11.83 5.12
N ASN A 65 -10.32 -11.93 6.37
CA ASN A 65 -9.38 -10.99 6.98
C ASN A 65 -7.91 -11.40 6.81
N PHE A 66 -7.61 -12.41 5.98
CA PHE A 66 -6.24 -12.91 5.79
C PHE A 66 -5.28 -11.78 5.41
N MET A 67 -5.61 -10.97 4.40
CA MET A 67 -4.76 -9.86 3.96
C MET A 67 -4.54 -8.81 5.05
N ILE A 68 -5.59 -8.47 5.81
CA ILE A 68 -5.50 -7.55 6.95
C ILE A 68 -4.54 -8.10 8.01
N ASN A 69 -4.68 -9.39 8.34
CA ASN A 69 -3.83 -10.07 9.32
C ASN A 69 -2.38 -10.17 8.83
N LEU A 70 -2.17 -10.44 7.55
CA LEU A 70 -0.87 -10.50 6.92
C LEU A 70 -0.17 -9.15 7.01
N LEU A 71 -0.80 -8.07 6.53
CA LEU A 71 -0.24 -6.72 6.57
C LEU A 71 0.02 -6.26 8.01
N ASN A 72 -0.90 -6.51 8.94
CA ASN A 72 -0.70 -6.21 10.36
C ASN A 72 0.43 -7.02 11.00
N THR A 73 0.70 -8.23 10.50
CA THR A 73 1.85 -9.02 10.94
C THR A 73 3.17 -8.38 10.46
N LEU A 74 3.20 -7.90 9.22
CA LEU A 74 4.39 -7.32 8.59
C LEU A 74 4.71 -5.91 9.11
N LYS A 75 3.69 -5.14 9.54
CA LYS A 75 3.86 -3.83 10.19
C LYS A 75 4.56 -3.88 11.56
N ASN A 76 5.05 -5.04 12.00
CA ASN A 76 5.83 -5.17 13.22
C ASN A 76 7.28 -5.53 12.89
N LYS A 77 8.20 -4.58 13.10
CA LYS A 77 9.64 -4.75 12.87
C LYS A 77 10.27 -5.95 13.58
N ARG A 78 9.79 -6.31 14.77
CA ARG A 78 10.33 -7.45 15.54
C ARG A 78 9.94 -8.77 14.86
N ARG A 79 8.74 -8.83 14.29
CA ARG A 79 8.28 -9.98 13.49
C ARG A 79 9.07 -10.12 12.20
N LEU A 80 9.35 -9.01 11.50
CA LEU A 80 10.20 -9.02 10.31
C LEU A 80 11.63 -9.46 10.62
N GLN A 81 12.21 -9.01 11.74
CA GLN A 81 13.53 -9.46 12.18
C GLN A 81 13.55 -10.96 12.50
N ILE A 82 12.54 -11.46 13.22
CA ILE A 82 12.41 -12.90 13.46
C ILE A 82 12.27 -13.66 12.15
N LEU A 83 11.45 -13.17 11.21
CA LEU A 83 11.28 -13.77 9.89
C LEU A 83 12.62 -13.86 9.13
N ASP A 84 13.45 -12.81 9.18
CA ASP A 84 14.81 -12.86 8.63
C ASP A 84 15.68 -13.93 9.30
N LEU A 85 15.68 -14.02 10.64
CA LEU A 85 16.47 -15.01 11.37
C LEU A 85 16.06 -16.47 11.07
N ILE A 86 14.76 -16.76 11.03
CA ILE A 86 14.22 -18.10 10.78
C ILE A 86 14.24 -18.50 9.30
N SER A 87 14.40 -17.53 8.39
CA SER A 87 14.62 -17.81 6.95
C SER A 87 16.03 -18.34 6.67
N LYS A 88 17.01 -17.98 7.51
CA LYS A 88 18.42 -18.39 7.34
C LYS A 88 18.71 -19.77 7.93
N SER A 89 18.08 -20.11 9.04
CA SER A 89 18.19 -21.43 9.67
C SER A 89 17.05 -21.67 10.68
N LYS A 90 16.82 -22.93 11.04
CA LYS A 90 15.88 -23.28 12.11
C LYS A 90 16.32 -22.67 13.44
N GLN A 91 15.42 -22.00 14.14
CA GLN A 91 15.72 -21.33 15.43
C GLN A 91 14.82 -21.84 16.55
N SER A 92 15.37 -21.98 17.76
CA SER A 92 14.57 -22.15 18.98
C SER A 92 14.25 -20.78 19.60
N VAL A 93 13.22 -20.71 20.45
CA VAL A 93 12.87 -19.46 21.17
C VAL A 93 14.04 -18.92 22.00
N PRO A 94 14.82 -19.73 22.75
CA PRO A 94 15.99 -19.23 23.47
C PRO A 94 17.05 -18.60 22.55
N ARG A 95 17.23 -19.13 21.33
CA ARG A 95 18.16 -18.55 20.35
C ARG A 95 17.64 -17.24 19.80
N LEU A 96 16.37 -17.18 19.40
CA LEU A 96 15.72 -15.93 18.97
C LEU A 96 15.79 -14.85 20.05
N GLN A 97 15.61 -15.21 21.32
CA GLN A 97 15.75 -14.28 22.44
C GLN A 97 17.15 -13.67 22.53
N LYS A 98 18.21 -14.47 22.32
CA LYS A 98 19.59 -13.97 22.30
C LYS A 98 19.83 -13.01 21.14
N GLU A 99 19.40 -13.36 19.93
CA GLU A 99 19.55 -12.51 18.74
C GLU A 99 18.78 -11.18 18.87
N LEU A 100 17.56 -11.24 19.40
CA LEU A 100 16.77 -10.04 19.67
C LEU A 100 17.41 -9.15 20.74
N LYS A 101 18.01 -9.73 21.77
CA LYS A 101 18.74 -9.00 22.81
C LYS A 101 19.95 -8.26 22.23
N ILE A 102 20.68 -8.87 21.29
CA ILE A 102 21.78 -8.20 20.56
C ILE A 102 21.26 -6.99 19.77
N SER A 103 20.04 -7.09 19.25
CA SER A 103 19.34 -6.01 18.53
C SER A 103 18.68 -4.97 19.47
N GLY A 104 18.90 -5.06 20.78
CA GLY A 104 18.38 -4.13 21.79
C GLY A 104 16.97 -4.47 22.33
N TYR A 105 16.41 -5.63 22.00
CA TYR A 105 15.08 -6.05 22.44
C TYR A 105 15.15 -7.07 23.59
N TYR A 106 14.67 -6.68 24.77
CA TYR A 106 14.67 -7.49 25.99
C TYR A 106 13.27 -8.01 26.27
N HIS A 107 12.92 -9.16 25.67
CA HIS A 107 11.61 -9.79 25.84
C HIS A 107 11.72 -11.19 26.44
N SER A 108 10.68 -11.61 27.16
CA SER A 108 10.56 -12.98 27.63
C SER A 108 10.37 -13.95 26.45
N GLN A 109 10.74 -15.21 26.64
CA GLN A 109 10.48 -16.27 25.65
C GLN A 109 8.99 -16.41 25.38
N GLN A 110 8.15 -16.23 26.40
CA GLN A 110 6.70 -16.26 26.25
C GLN A 110 6.18 -15.13 25.35
N THR A 111 6.70 -13.91 25.50
CA THR A 111 6.38 -12.78 24.62
C THR A 111 6.83 -13.07 23.18
N ILE A 112 8.03 -13.62 22.98
CA ILE A 112 8.53 -13.97 21.65
C ILE A 112 7.63 -15.01 20.98
N ALA A 113 7.25 -16.06 21.72
CA ALA A 113 6.36 -17.09 21.22
C ALA A 113 4.97 -16.55 20.87
N LYS A 114 4.33 -15.82 21.79
CA LYS A 114 2.93 -15.38 21.64
C LYS A 114 2.76 -14.15 20.76
N GLU A 115 3.60 -13.13 20.91
CA GLU A 115 3.40 -11.83 20.25
C GLU A 115 4.11 -11.72 18.90
N TYR A 116 5.14 -12.54 18.67
CA TYR A 116 5.94 -12.46 17.45
C TYR A 116 5.86 -13.71 16.57
N LEU A 117 6.12 -14.89 17.12
CA LEU A 117 6.10 -16.14 16.35
C LEU A 117 4.68 -16.56 15.97
N MET A 118 3.75 -16.57 16.94
CA MET A 118 2.39 -17.03 16.69
C MET A 118 1.67 -16.21 15.59
N PRO A 119 1.78 -14.87 15.51
CA PRO A 119 1.25 -14.12 14.37
C PRO A 119 1.86 -14.53 13.03
N LEU A 120 3.20 -14.71 12.96
CA LEU A 120 3.87 -15.19 11.74
C LEU A 120 3.37 -16.58 11.32
N ILE A 121 3.15 -17.48 12.29
CA ILE A 121 2.59 -18.81 12.03
C ILE A 121 1.15 -18.70 11.56
N ASN A 122 0.32 -17.87 12.20
CA ASN A 122 -1.11 -17.73 11.90
C ASN A 122 -1.37 -17.23 10.47
N VAL A 123 -0.50 -16.38 9.93
CA VAL A 123 -0.57 -15.93 8.53
C VAL A 123 0.28 -16.79 7.57
N GLY A 124 0.86 -17.88 8.06
CA GLY A 124 1.57 -18.87 7.24
C GLY A 124 2.95 -18.43 6.75
N LEU A 125 3.59 -17.46 7.40
CA LEU A 125 4.96 -17.01 7.11
C LEU A 125 6.02 -17.83 7.85
N ALA A 126 5.65 -18.44 8.98
CA ALA A 126 6.51 -19.31 9.75
C ALA A 126 5.82 -20.65 10.03
N LYS A 127 6.62 -21.68 10.29
CA LYS A 127 6.16 -22.99 10.77
C LYS A 127 7.02 -23.45 11.95
N GLU A 128 6.39 -24.24 12.81
CA GLU A 128 7.00 -24.88 13.96
C GLU A 128 7.13 -26.38 13.70
N ASN A 129 8.29 -26.95 14.01
CA ASN A 129 8.54 -28.37 14.00
C ASN A 129 9.46 -28.71 15.19
N GLU A 130 9.01 -29.57 16.10
CA GLU A 130 9.78 -29.98 17.29
C GLU A 130 10.36 -28.80 18.11
N ASN A 131 9.56 -27.76 18.36
CA ASN A 131 9.97 -26.52 19.04
C ASN A 131 11.05 -25.68 18.31
N LEU A 132 11.29 -25.99 17.03
CA LEU A 132 12.13 -25.20 16.13
C LEU A 132 11.27 -24.48 15.10
N TYR A 133 11.58 -23.21 14.88
CA TYR A 133 10.85 -22.34 13.95
C TYR A 133 11.66 -22.14 12.68
N SER A 134 10.99 -22.18 11.54
CA SER A 134 11.56 -21.89 10.21
C SER A 134 10.58 -21.08 9.37
N SER A 135 11.10 -20.34 8.40
CA SER A 135 10.24 -19.68 7.40
C SER A 135 9.58 -20.71 6.48
N THR A 136 8.35 -20.43 6.07
CA THR A 136 7.68 -21.11 4.95
C THR A 136 8.24 -20.61 3.61
N LEU A 137 7.93 -21.31 2.51
CA LEU A 137 8.17 -20.84 1.15
C LEU A 137 7.53 -19.47 0.92
N PHE A 138 6.27 -19.33 1.32
CA PHE A 138 5.54 -18.06 1.25
C PHE A 138 6.21 -16.96 2.09
N GLY A 139 6.64 -17.29 3.31
CA GLY A 139 7.39 -16.38 4.17
C GLY A 139 8.73 -15.94 3.58
N CYS A 140 9.44 -16.84 2.91
CA CYS A 140 10.71 -16.53 2.25
C CYS A 140 10.53 -15.56 1.08
N GLN A 141 9.52 -15.77 0.23
CA GLN A 141 9.25 -14.88 -0.89
C GLN A 141 8.78 -13.51 -0.43
N LEU A 142 7.90 -13.50 0.57
CA LEU A 142 7.42 -12.26 1.14
C LEU A 142 8.56 -11.45 1.77
N LYS A 143 9.47 -12.12 2.47
CA LYS A 143 10.68 -11.49 3.00
C LYS A 143 11.46 -10.77 1.90
N GLU A 144 11.67 -11.37 0.73
CA GLU A 144 12.43 -10.70 -0.34
C GLU A 144 11.72 -9.43 -0.84
N ILE A 145 10.39 -9.44 -0.98
CA ILE A 145 9.60 -8.24 -1.31
C ILE A 145 9.78 -7.13 -0.26
N THR A 146 9.78 -7.51 1.03
CA THR A 146 9.88 -6.55 2.15
C THR A 146 11.31 -6.13 2.49
N LYS A 147 12.33 -6.76 1.89
CA LYS A 147 13.75 -6.60 2.27
C LYS A 147 14.26 -5.18 2.16
N ASN A 148 13.75 -4.40 1.21
CA ASN A 148 14.18 -3.02 0.99
C ASN A 148 13.29 -1.99 1.70
N HIS A 149 12.33 -2.44 2.51
CA HIS A 149 11.27 -1.60 3.09
C HIS A 149 11.26 -1.71 4.63
N HIS A 150 12.34 -1.24 5.26
CA HIS A 150 12.53 -1.35 6.72
C HIS A 150 11.67 -0.38 7.56
N ASP A 151 11.05 0.61 6.94
CA ASP A 151 10.32 1.69 7.63
C ASP A 151 8.79 1.45 7.69
N ILE A 152 8.30 0.28 7.26
CA ILE A 152 6.86 0.00 7.17
C ILE A 152 6.17 0.16 8.54
N ASP A 153 6.82 -0.23 9.62
CA ASP A 153 6.28 -0.17 10.98
C ASP A 153 6.21 1.26 11.54
N ASP A 154 7.10 2.15 11.10
CA ASP A 154 7.10 3.56 11.48
C ASP A 154 6.08 4.39 10.70
N ILE A 155 5.67 3.89 9.53
CA ILE A 155 4.83 4.63 8.57
C ILE A 155 3.36 4.24 8.67
N LEU A 156 3.05 2.94 8.77
CA LEU A 156 1.70 2.42 8.75
C LEU A 156 1.27 1.94 10.15
N PRO A 157 0.04 2.27 10.60
CA PRO A 157 -0.41 1.85 11.92
C PRO A 157 -0.51 0.33 12.01
N ALA A 158 0.16 -0.24 13.01
CA ALA A 158 -0.07 -1.61 13.44
C ALA A 158 -1.50 -1.74 14.00
N HIS A 159 -2.14 -2.90 13.74
CA HIS A 159 -3.50 -3.19 14.19
C HIS A 159 -4.56 -2.23 13.62
N SER A 160 -4.48 -1.94 12.32
CA SER A 160 -5.50 -1.18 11.59
C SER A 160 -6.33 -2.09 10.68
N GLU A 161 -7.50 -1.59 10.27
CA GLU A 161 -8.33 -2.13 9.19
C GLU A 161 -7.71 -1.89 7.80
N CYS A 162 -6.39 -1.62 7.73
CA CYS A 162 -5.61 -1.38 6.53
C CYS A 162 -6.12 -0.23 5.63
N TYR A 163 -6.76 0.79 6.22
CA TYR A 163 -7.26 1.95 5.46
C TYR A 163 -6.14 2.73 4.77
N GLU A 164 -4.99 2.89 5.42
CA GLU A 164 -3.82 3.53 4.82
C GLU A 164 -3.37 2.79 3.55
N GLU A 165 -3.29 1.46 3.60
CA GLU A 165 -2.89 0.59 2.51
C GLU A 165 -3.87 0.64 1.34
N ILE A 166 -5.18 0.58 1.63
CA ILE A 166 -6.23 0.69 0.62
C ILE A 166 -6.17 2.06 -0.08
N VAL A 167 -5.98 3.13 0.69
CA VAL A 167 -5.87 4.50 0.15
C VAL A 167 -4.64 4.66 -0.74
N LEU A 168 -3.51 4.04 -0.37
CA LEU A 168 -2.30 4.02 -1.19
C LEU A 168 -2.50 3.26 -2.51
N ASP A 169 -3.11 2.07 -2.46
CA ASP A 169 -3.41 1.26 -3.65
C ASP A 169 -4.33 2.01 -4.64
N MET A 170 -5.40 2.64 -4.13
CA MET A 170 -6.31 3.43 -4.96
C MET A 170 -5.63 4.60 -5.67
N MET A 171 -4.56 5.15 -5.09
CA MET A 171 -3.77 6.26 -5.65
C MET A 171 -2.59 5.82 -6.52
N LEU A 172 -2.27 4.53 -6.58
CA LEU A 172 -1.17 4.01 -7.41
C LEU A 172 -1.42 4.22 -8.91
N THR A 173 -2.68 4.16 -9.33
CA THR A 173 -3.09 4.31 -10.73
C THR A 173 -3.31 5.76 -11.16
N LYS A 174 -3.93 6.57 -10.29
CA LYS A 174 -4.25 7.97 -10.57
C LYS A 174 -4.43 8.77 -9.28
N SER A 175 -4.35 10.09 -9.43
CA SER A 175 -4.72 11.00 -8.35
C SER A 175 -6.20 10.89 -7.98
N ARG A 176 -6.51 11.12 -6.69
CA ARG A 176 -7.84 10.92 -6.12
C ARG A 176 -8.30 12.12 -5.31
N THR A 177 -9.60 12.30 -5.22
CA THR A 177 -10.27 13.29 -4.36
C THR A 177 -10.73 12.67 -3.05
N TYR A 178 -11.22 13.47 -2.12
CA TYR A 178 -11.76 12.93 -0.85
C TYR A 178 -12.96 12.02 -1.12
N GLU A 179 -13.83 12.44 -2.03
CA GLU A 179 -15.04 11.77 -2.45
C GLU A 179 -14.74 10.41 -3.12
N ASP A 180 -13.60 10.29 -3.80
CA ASP A 180 -13.20 9.02 -4.41
C ASP A 180 -12.92 7.90 -3.39
N PHE A 181 -12.66 8.24 -2.13
CA PHE A 181 -12.44 7.25 -1.06
C PHE A 181 -13.74 6.88 -0.33
N GLU A 182 -14.83 7.61 -0.57
CA GLU A 182 -16.13 7.28 0.00
C GLU A 182 -16.63 5.95 -0.55
N GLY A 183 -17.10 5.07 0.33
CA GLY A 183 -17.56 3.72 -0.01
C GLY A 183 -16.49 2.63 0.13
N VAL A 184 -15.21 2.99 0.15
CA VAL A 184 -14.11 2.03 0.40
C VAL A 184 -13.58 2.17 1.83
N VAL A 185 -13.44 3.40 2.32
CA VAL A 185 -13.03 3.69 3.70
C VAL A 185 -14.16 4.39 4.43
N PRO A 186 -14.45 4.07 5.71
CA PRO A 186 -15.45 4.78 6.49
C PRO A 186 -15.17 6.28 6.52
N THR A 187 -16.17 7.11 6.25
CA THR A 187 -16.02 8.58 6.12
C THR A 187 -15.33 9.23 7.32
N LYS A 188 -15.56 8.69 8.52
CA LYS A 188 -14.93 9.16 9.77
C LYS A 188 -13.42 8.92 9.81
N SER A 189 -12.92 7.95 9.05
CA SER A 189 -11.52 7.53 9.01
C SER A 189 -10.74 8.20 7.88
N ILE A 190 -11.37 8.54 6.75
CA ILE A 190 -10.69 9.10 5.56
C ILE A 190 -9.80 10.29 5.92
N ALA A 191 -10.34 11.29 6.62
CA ALA A 191 -9.59 12.50 7.00
C ALA A 191 -8.37 12.17 7.89
N ARG A 192 -8.51 11.21 8.81
CA ARG A 192 -7.43 10.76 9.70
C ARG A 192 -6.36 10.00 8.92
N THR A 193 -6.77 9.08 8.04
CA THR A 193 -5.89 8.29 7.18
C THR A 193 -5.06 9.21 6.27
N LEU A 194 -5.71 10.12 5.54
CA LEU A 194 -5.02 11.07 4.66
C LEU A 194 -4.03 11.97 5.42
N ASN A 195 -4.41 12.46 6.61
CA ASN A 195 -3.51 13.29 7.42
C ASN A 195 -2.25 12.51 7.86
N ARG A 196 -2.39 11.24 8.26
CA ARG A 196 -1.24 10.39 8.60
C ARG A 196 -0.34 10.15 7.40
N LEU A 197 -0.91 9.77 6.26
CA LEU A 197 -0.15 9.55 5.03
C LEU A 197 0.59 10.81 4.57
N GLN A 198 0.00 11.99 4.76
CA GLN A 198 0.65 13.28 4.51
C GLN A 198 1.80 13.54 5.49
N LYS A 199 1.59 13.31 6.80
CA LYS A 199 2.65 13.46 7.81
C LYS A 199 3.83 12.51 7.58
N ALA A 200 3.56 11.31 7.06
CA ALA A 200 4.58 10.34 6.68
C ALA A 200 5.24 10.64 5.32
N ASN A 201 4.88 11.75 4.65
CA ASN A 201 5.34 12.14 3.32
C ASN A 201 5.07 11.09 2.23
N LEU A 202 4.01 10.28 2.38
CA LEU A 202 3.58 9.32 1.37
C LEU A 202 2.61 9.93 0.37
N VAL A 203 1.79 10.87 0.83
CA VAL A 203 0.77 11.54 0.03
C VAL A 203 1.01 13.03 0.09
N GLN A 204 0.87 13.68 -1.06
CA GLN A 204 0.88 15.13 -1.17
C GLN A 204 -0.43 15.63 -1.78
N THR A 205 -0.80 16.85 -1.42
CA THR A 205 -1.89 17.57 -2.08
C THR A 205 -1.34 18.65 -2.97
N THR A 206 -2.10 19.06 -3.97
CA THR A 206 -1.81 20.30 -4.71
C THR A 206 -1.61 21.45 -3.72
N LYS A 207 -0.55 22.25 -3.90
CA LYS A 207 -0.15 23.35 -2.99
C LYS A 207 -1.27 24.39 -2.75
N GLU A 208 -2.30 24.42 -3.60
CA GLU A 208 -3.47 25.26 -3.42
C GLU A 208 -4.35 24.75 -2.26
N ASN A 209 -4.19 25.36 -1.09
CA ASN A 209 -5.11 25.17 0.05
C ASN A 209 -6.51 25.75 -0.19
N ASP A 210 -6.64 26.59 -1.22
CA ASP A 210 -7.91 27.19 -1.60
C ASP A 210 -8.76 26.14 -2.30
N TYR A 211 -9.94 25.87 -1.76
CA TYR A 211 -10.90 24.94 -2.35
C TYR A 211 -12.05 25.66 -3.07
N ILE A 212 -12.15 27.00 -2.93
CA ILE A 212 -13.15 27.84 -3.60
C ILE A 212 -12.47 28.69 -4.65
N PHE A 213 -12.91 28.54 -5.89
CA PHE A 213 -12.43 29.29 -7.04
C PHE A 213 -13.55 30.13 -7.63
N PHE A 214 -13.19 31.34 -8.04
CA PHE A 214 -14.06 32.30 -8.69
C PHE A 214 -13.82 32.29 -10.19
N PHE A 215 -14.91 32.28 -10.96
CA PHE A 215 -14.92 32.19 -12.42
C PHE A 215 -15.78 33.30 -13.00
N ARG A 216 -15.40 33.82 -14.17
CA ARG A 216 -16.22 34.78 -14.92
C ARG A 216 -17.42 34.09 -15.56
N THR A 217 -18.56 34.75 -15.61
CA THR A 217 -19.68 34.35 -16.46
C THR A 217 -19.52 34.93 -17.87
N LYS A 218 -20.18 34.33 -18.86
CA LYS A 218 -20.23 34.82 -20.25
C LYS A 218 -21.21 35.98 -20.46
N ARG A 219 -21.53 36.76 -19.42
CA ARG A 219 -22.52 37.85 -19.53
C ARG A 219 -21.92 39.10 -20.13
N ASP A 220 -22.74 39.87 -20.85
CA ASP A 220 -22.36 41.16 -21.41
C ASP A 220 -21.94 42.17 -20.33
N LEU A 221 -20.72 42.67 -20.48
CA LEU A 221 -20.10 43.63 -19.56
C LEU A 221 -20.73 45.02 -19.65
N HIS A 222 -21.31 45.37 -20.79
CA HIS A 222 -21.88 46.69 -21.05
C HIS A 222 -23.16 47.00 -20.25
N LYS A 223 -23.78 45.99 -19.63
CA LYS A 223 -24.99 46.16 -18.80
C LYS A 223 -24.69 46.28 -17.30
N ALA A 224 -23.43 46.19 -16.90
CA ALA A 224 -23.04 46.21 -15.50
C ALA A 224 -22.19 47.45 -15.18
N GLU A 225 -22.68 48.30 -14.28
CA GLU A 225 -21.87 49.38 -13.73
C GLU A 225 -20.78 48.81 -12.84
N PHE A 226 -19.51 49.12 -13.11
CA PHE A 226 -18.38 48.71 -12.26
C PHE A 226 -17.86 49.90 -11.46
N SER A 227 -17.52 49.67 -10.18
CA SER A 227 -16.54 50.55 -9.55
C SER A 227 -15.14 50.23 -10.10
N PRO A 228 -14.18 51.18 -10.11
CA PRO A 228 -12.82 50.94 -10.61
C PRO A 228 -12.13 49.74 -9.94
N THR A 229 -12.45 49.47 -8.67
CA THR A 229 -11.91 48.32 -7.94
C THR A 229 -12.59 47.00 -8.29
N GLU A 230 -13.89 47.02 -8.60
CA GLU A 230 -14.63 45.84 -9.06
C GLU A 230 -14.18 45.42 -10.45
N GLU A 231 -13.97 46.39 -11.35
CA GLU A 231 -13.42 46.14 -12.68
C GLU A 231 -12.01 45.53 -12.59
N ARG A 232 -11.12 46.12 -11.77
CA ARG A 232 -9.77 45.58 -11.56
C ARG A 232 -9.79 44.12 -11.07
N ILE A 233 -10.69 43.79 -10.14
CA ILE A 233 -10.85 42.41 -9.66
C ILE A 233 -11.38 41.51 -10.76
N TYR A 234 -12.45 41.94 -11.46
CA TYR A 234 -13.05 41.18 -12.54
C TYR A 234 -12.04 40.85 -13.64
N GLN A 235 -11.28 41.86 -14.11
CA GLN A 235 -10.26 41.75 -15.15
C GLN A 235 -9.07 40.86 -14.78
N ASN A 236 -8.90 40.52 -13.50
CA ASN A 236 -7.85 39.60 -13.03
C ASN A 236 -8.34 38.15 -12.79
N ILE A 237 -9.63 37.85 -12.99
CA ILE A 237 -10.17 36.48 -12.91
C ILE A 237 -9.97 35.74 -14.25
N PRO A 238 -9.10 34.72 -14.35
CA PRO A 238 -8.92 33.95 -15.58
C PRO A 238 -10.10 33.00 -15.84
N GLU A 239 -10.23 32.52 -17.07
CA GLU A 239 -11.27 31.54 -17.45
C GLU A 239 -11.14 30.22 -16.66
N GLY A 240 -9.91 29.77 -16.37
CA GLY A 240 -9.64 28.59 -15.53
C GLY A 240 -9.97 28.74 -14.04
N GLY A 241 -10.44 29.93 -13.65
CA GLY A 241 -10.79 30.31 -12.28
C GLY A 241 -9.58 30.65 -11.40
N ILE A 242 -9.80 31.43 -10.34
CA ILE A 242 -8.76 31.85 -9.40
C ILE A 242 -9.28 31.86 -7.96
N SER A 243 -8.42 31.56 -7.00
CA SER A 243 -8.75 31.69 -5.59
C SER A 243 -8.74 33.15 -5.11
N ALA A 244 -9.44 33.43 -4.02
CA ALA A 244 -9.44 34.79 -3.44
C ALA A 244 -8.05 35.23 -2.98
N ARG A 245 -7.21 34.30 -2.49
CA ARG A 245 -5.84 34.60 -2.04
C ARG A 245 -4.93 34.98 -3.20
N LYS A 246 -4.92 34.18 -4.28
CA LYS A 246 -4.17 34.52 -5.50
C LYS A 246 -4.66 35.81 -6.15
N LEU A 247 -5.96 36.07 -6.12
CA LEU A 247 -6.55 37.30 -6.65
C LEU A 247 -6.17 38.53 -5.82
N CYS A 248 -6.14 38.39 -4.48
CA CYS A 248 -5.65 39.40 -3.54
C CYS A 248 -4.19 39.78 -3.85
N GLU A 249 -3.32 38.79 -4.03
CA GLU A 249 -1.90 38.99 -4.40
C GLU A 249 -1.76 39.72 -5.74
N LYS A 250 -2.45 39.24 -6.79
CA LYS A 250 -2.41 39.87 -8.13
C LYS A 250 -2.91 41.31 -8.15
N THR A 251 -3.99 41.58 -7.44
CA THR A 251 -4.64 42.90 -7.46
C THR A 251 -4.04 43.86 -6.43
N LYS A 252 -3.16 43.40 -5.54
CA LYS A 252 -2.63 44.16 -4.40
C LYS A 252 -3.75 44.76 -3.52
N ILE A 253 -4.87 44.04 -3.39
CA ILE A 253 -6.03 44.41 -2.58
C ILE A 253 -6.10 43.47 -1.40
N SER A 254 -6.38 43.96 -0.18
CA SER A 254 -6.49 43.10 0.99
C SER A 254 -7.57 42.02 0.84
N LEU A 255 -7.31 40.83 1.41
CA LEU A 255 -8.20 39.67 1.26
C LEU A 255 -9.66 39.96 1.65
N ARG A 256 -9.87 40.73 2.73
CA ARG A 256 -11.21 41.19 3.17
C ARG A 256 -11.92 42.00 2.09
N ARG A 257 -11.21 42.94 1.44
CA ARG A 257 -11.77 43.76 0.36
C ARG A 257 -12.01 42.93 -0.89
N THR A 258 -11.10 42.01 -1.23
CA THR A 258 -11.26 41.05 -2.33
C THR A 258 -12.57 40.26 -2.18
N TYR A 259 -12.85 39.70 -0.99
CA TYR A 259 -14.13 39.03 -0.73
C TYR A 259 -15.34 39.97 -0.83
N LYS A 260 -15.24 41.20 -0.33
CA LYS A 260 -16.32 42.21 -0.43
C LYS A 260 -16.71 42.44 -1.90
N TYR A 261 -15.73 42.65 -2.78
CA TYR A 261 -15.98 42.92 -4.20
C TYR A 261 -16.41 41.66 -4.96
N LEU A 262 -15.83 40.49 -4.66
CA LEU A 262 -16.29 39.22 -5.23
C LEU A 262 -17.75 38.93 -4.87
N ARG A 263 -18.21 39.27 -3.65
CA ARG A 263 -19.62 39.17 -3.26
C ARG A 263 -20.52 40.09 -4.11
N ARG A 264 -20.08 41.32 -4.39
CA ARG A 264 -20.82 42.26 -5.25
C ARG A 264 -20.87 41.78 -6.70
N LEU A 265 -19.75 41.33 -7.24
CA LEU A 265 -19.68 40.74 -8.59
C LEU A 265 -20.55 39.47 -8.71
N LYS A 266 -20.65 38.68 -7.65
CA LYS A 266 -21.57 37.54 -7.56
C LYS A 266 -23.04 37.99 -7.53
N GLY A 267 -23.37 39.05 -6.79
CA GLY A 267 -24.71 39.66 -6.80
C GLY A 267 -25.12 40.17 -8.18
N LYS A 268 -24.17 40.73 -8.92
CA LYS A 268 -24.32 41.14 -10.33
C LYS A 268 -24.33 39.96 -11.31
N LYS A 269 -24.18 38.72 -10.83
CA LYS A 269 -24.12 37.47 -11.63
C LYS A 269 -23.00 37.47 -12.68
N LEU A 270 -21.94 38.25 -12.45
CA LEU A 270 -20.74 38.33 -13.32
C LEU A 270 -19.68 37.29 -12.92
N VAL A 271 -19.73 36.85 -11.66
CA VAL A 271 -18.81 35.86 -11.12
C VAL A 271 -19.61 34.76 -10.44
N PHE A 272 -19.19 33.52 -10.63
CA PHE A 272 -19.71 32.37 -9.88
C PHE A 272 -18.56 31.65 -9.16
N THR A 273 -18.94 30.87 -8.15
CA THR A 273 -18.02 30.10 -7.32
C THR A 273 -18.16 28.63 -7.66
N ARG A 274 -17.04 27.93 -7.89
CA ARG A 274 -17.02 26.46 -7.86
C ARG A 274 -16.04 25.99 -6.80
N LYS A 275 -16.41 24.89 -6.14
CA LYS A 275 -15.46 24.17 -5.29
C LYS A 275 -14.59 23.31 -6.21
N LYS A 276 -13.26 23.41 -6.09
CA LYS A 276 -12.36 22.41 -6.67
C LYS A 276 -12.00 21.46 -5.53
N PRO A 277 -12.29 20.15 -5.67
CA PRO A 277 -11.94 19.18 -4.64
C PRO A 277 -10.42 19.12 -4.49
N LYS A 278 -9.97 18.83 -3.26
CA LYS A 278 -8.54 18.60 -3.03
C LYS A 278 -8.16 17.30 -3.73
N VAL A 279 -7.10 17.38 -4.52
CA VAL A 279 -6.54 16.22 -5.22
C VAL A 279 -5.32 15.74 -4.43
N TYR A 280 -5.33 14.45 -4.11
CA TYR A 280 -4.30 13.70 -3.42
C TYR A 280 -3.51 12.87 -4.43
N MET A 281 -2.19 12.87 -4.27
CA MET A 281 -1.25 12.16 -5.14
C MET A 281 -0.16 11.49 -4.31
N LEU A 282 0.32 10.34 -4.75
CA LEU A 282 1.48 9.72 -4.13
C LEU A 282 2.74 10.55 -4.38
N THR A 283 3.61 10.59 -3.36
CA THR A 283 5.00 11.04 -3.52
C THR A 283 5.85 9.88 -4.05
N THR A 284 7.13 10.10 -4.37
CA THR A 284 8.04 9.01 -4.75
C THR A 284 8.11 7.91 -3.67
N LYS A 285 8.16 8.31 -2.39
CA LYS A 285 8.13 7.38 -1.26
C LYS A 285 6.78 6.64 -1.17
N GLY A 286 5.68 7.35 -1.43
CA GLY A 286 4.35 6.77 -1.50
C GLY A 286 4.20 5.73 -2.61
N ILE A 287 4.75 6.00 -3.80
CA ILE A 287 4.75 5.07 -4.94
C ILE A 287 5.52 3.81 -4.59
N GLN A 288 6.74 3.92 -4.05
CA GLN A 288 7.54 2.76 -3.66
C GLN A 288 6.79 1.85 -2.67
N LEU A 289 6.22 2.44 -1.62
CA LEU A 289 5.46 1.69 -0.63
C LEU A 289 4.19 1.06 -1.22
N ALA A 290 3.44 1.81 -2.03
CA ALA A 290 2.22 1.31 -2.67
C ALA A 290 2.51 0.17 -3.67
N THR A 291 3.60 0.26 -4.44
CA THR A 291 4.05 -0.82 -5.33
C THR A 291 4.41 -2.07 -4.54
N MET A 292 5.17 -1.95 -3.46
CA MET A 292 5.50 -3.08 -2.60
C MET A 292 4.24 -3.72 -1.99
N LEU A 293 3.29 -2.92 -1.50
CA LEU A 293 2.01 -3.43 -0.99
C LEU A 293 1.22 -4.18 -2.07
N LYS A 294 1.26 -3.70 -3.31
CA LYS A 294 0.64 -4.36 -4.45
C LYS A 294 1.34 -5.68 -4.78
N GLU A 295 2.66 -5.72 -4.80
CA GLU A 295 3.43 -6.96 -5.00
C GLU A 295 3.10 -8.02 -3.93
N LEU A 296 2.95 -7.60 -2.67
CA LEU A 296 2.52 -8.50 -1.59
C LEU A 296 1.12 -9.06 -1.83
N HIS A 297 0.19 -8.21 -2.26
CA HIS A 297 -1.18 -8.62 -2.55
C HIS A 297 -1.26 -9.54 -3.76
N ASP A 298 -0.53 -9.21 -4.83
CA ASP A 298 -0.48 -10.01 -6.06
C ASP A 298 0.14 -11.38 -5.78
N LEU A 299 1.22 -11.45 -4.98
CA LEU A 299 1.79 -12.72 -4.53
C LEU A 299 0.75 -13.55 -3.76
N ALA A 300 0.06 -12.96 -2.78
CA ALA A 300 -0.95 -13.67 -2.01
C ALA A 300 -2.10 -14.19 -2.90
N LEU A 301 -2.59 -13.38 -3.84
CA LEU A 301 -3.61 -13.82 -4.78
C LEU A 301 -3.11 -14.95 -5.69
N GLU A 302 -1.90 -14.85 -6.23
CA GLU A 302 -1.31 -15.88 -7.07
C GLU A 302 -1.21 -17.20 -6.31
N VAL A 303 -0.61 -17.20 -5.11
CA VAL A 303 -0.51 -18.40 -4.28
C VAL A 303 -1.89 -18.99 -4.00
N PHE A 304 -2.87 -18.16 -3.66
CA PHE A 304 -4.23 -18.62 -3.43
C PHE A 304 -4.82 -19.32 -4.66
N THR A 305 -4.68 -18.73 -5.85
CA THR A 305 -5.21 -19.30 -7.10
C THR A 305 -4.52 -20.61 -7.48
N ILE A 306 -3.19 -20.67 -7.37
CA ILE A 306 -2.42 -21.89 -7.69
C ILE A 306 -2.82 -23.02 -6.74
N VAL A 307 -2.87 -22.74 -5.44
CA VAL A 307 -3.23 -23.78 -4.47
C VAL A 307 -4.68 -24.23 -4.65
N ALA A 308 -5.60 -23.32 -4.96
CA ALA A 308 -6.98 -23.68 -5.29
C ALA A 308 -7.08 -24.61 -6.51
N GLN A 309 -6.32 -24.32 -7.59
CA GLN A 309 -6.29 -25.15 -8.79
C GLN A 309 -5.71 -26.55 -8.50
N THR A 310 -4.61 -26.61 -7.76
CA THR A 310 -3.96 -27.89 -7.42
C THR A 310 -4.79 -28.74 -6.46
N ILE A 311 -5.60 -28.14 -5.58
CA ILE A 311 -6.54 -28.88 -4.73
C ILE A 311 -7.73 -29.40 -5.53
N ASN A 312 -8.29 -28.61 -6.45
CA ASN A 312 -9.47 -29.00 -7.24
C ASN A 312 -9.15 -30.04 -8.34
N ASN A 313 -7.89 -30.17 -8.75
CA ASN A 313 -7.44 -31.11 -9.79
C ASN A 313 -6.98 -32.48 -9.23
N ASN A 314 -7.05 -32.70 -7.92
CA ASN A 314 -6.76 -33.99 -7.26
C ASN A 314 -8.03 -34.59 -6.65
#